data_AF-A0A963C7Z6-F1
#
_entry.id   AF-A0A963C7Z6-F1
#
_cell.length_a   1.000
_cell.length_b   1.000
_cell.length_c   1.000
_cell.angle_alpha   90.00
_cell.angle_beta   90.00
_cell.angle_gamma   90.00
#
_symmetry.space_group_name_H-M   'P 1'
#
loop_
_entity.id
_entity.type
_entity.pdbx_description
1 polymer ?
#
loop_
_entity_poly.entity_id
_entity_poly.type
_entity_poly.pdbx_seq_one_letter_code
_entity_poly.pdbx_strand_id
1 'polypeptide(L)'
;MNRAISLSIIVFLSFLMATGCVSQKEAMVKEGYPLAYAEGFDDGCHSGNKAGGSLFDEFRKDVPRFSREREYAQGWSDGFRQCESQQEATQRQMRIAVEKQKLAEQRKSSERAEQYHLERQVLKGIDTSGLEGLK
;
A
#
# COMPACT_ATOMS: atom_id res chain seq x y z
N MET A 1 -20.56 23.18 31.28
CA MET A 1 -19.10 23.21 31.01
C MET A 1 -18.67 22.08 30.06
N ASN A 2 -19.03 20.82 30.30
CA ASN A 2 -18.58 19.68 29.50
C ASN A 2 -19.02 19.70 28.02
N ARG A 3 -20.22 20.21 27.70
CA ARG A 3 -20.70 20.32 26.31
C ARG A 3 -19.90 21.34 25.48
N ALA A 4 -19.51 22.46 26.09
CA ALA A 4 -18.69 23.47 25.44
C ALA A 4 -17.26 22.97 25.20
N ILE A 5 -16.69 22.22 26.16
CA ILE A 5 -15.37 21.60 26.03
C ILE A 5 -15.36 20.54 24.91
N SER A 6 -16.39 19.68 24.81
CA SER A 6 -16.52 18.72 23.70
C SER A 6 -16.66 19.40 22.33
N LEU A 7 -17.43 20.50 22.23
CA LEU A 7 -17.55 21.27 20.99
C LEU A 7 -16.22 21.90 20.58
N SER A 8 -15.47 22.48 21.53
CA SER A 8 -14.16 23.05 21.27
C SER A 8 -13.14 22.00 20.80
N ILE A 9 -13.16 20.80 21.37
CA ILE A 9 -12.26 19.70 20.95
C ILE A 9 -12.61 19.24 19.52
N ILE A 10 -13.89 19.11 19.18
CA ILE A 10 -14.33 18.70 17.83
C ILE A 10 -13.92 19.76 16.80
N VAL A 11 -14.09 21.05 17.10
CA VAL A 11 -13.67 22.15 16.23
C VAL A 11 -12.15 22.16 16.03
N PHE A 12 -11.39 21.97 17.11
CA PHE A 12 -9.92 21.91 17.04
C PHE A 12 -9.43 20.70 16.22
N LEU A 13 -10.08 19.54 16.38
CA LEU A 13 -9.76 18.32 15.63
C LEU A 13 -10.11 18.46 14.15
N SER A 14 -11.23 19.12 13.82
CA SER A 14 -11.58 19.43 12.43
C SER A 14 -10.59 20.40 11.76
N PHE A 15 -10.02 21.34 12.52
CA PHE A 15 -9.03 22.28 12.01
C PHE A 15 -7.66 21.60 11.77
N LEU A 16 -7.27 20.65 12.61
CA LEU A 16 -6.07 19.84 12.41
C LEU A 16 -6.16 18.94 11.18
N MET A 17 -7.34 18.40 10.87
CA MET A 17 -7.57 17.61 9.65
C MET A 17 -7.62 18.47 8.38
N ALA A 18 -7.68 19.79 8.50
CA ALA A 18 -7.68 20.73 7.36
C ALA A 18 -6.28 21.13 6.89
N THR A 19 -5.20 20.60 7.50
CA THR A 19 -3.86 20.75 6.92
C THR A 19 -3.79 19.91 5.64
N GLY A 20 -4.00 20.55 4.50
CA GLY A 20 -3.98 19.90 3.20
C GLY A 20 -2.66 19.17 2.94
N CYS A 21 -2.73 18.04 2.24
CA CYS A 21 -1.54 17.42 1.66
C CYS A 21 -0.89 18.44 0.73
N VAL A 22 0.34 18.85 1.04
CA VAL A 22 1.15 19.64 0.11
C VAL A 22 1.46 18.76 -1.09
N SER A 23 1.18 19.26 -2.29
CA SER A 23 1.54 18.53 -3.52
C SER A 23 3.05 18.50 -3.70
N GLN A 24 3.56 17.43 -4.34
CA GLN A 24 5.00 17.29 -4.59
C GLN A 24 5.57 18.49 -5.35
N LYS A 25 4.80 19.00 -6.34
CA LYS A 25 5.13 20.22 -7.07
C LYS A 25 5.32 21.43 -6.16
N GLU A 26 4.38 21.69 -5.25
CA GLU A 26 4.45 22.84 -4.33
C GLU A 26 5.66 22.76 -3.40
N ALA A 27 5.97 21.55 -2.91
CA ALA A 27 7.16 21.32 -2.10
C ALA A 27 8.44 21.65 -2.89
N MET A 28 8.55 21.18 -4.13
CA MET A 28 9.71 21.48 -4.99
C MET A 28 9.83 22.97 -5.30
N VAL A 29 8.73 23.64 -5.65
CA VAL A 29 8.77 25.10 -5.91
C VAL A 29 9.24 25.85 -4.65
N LYS A 30 8.79 25.44 -3.46
CA LYS A 30 9.23 26.01 -2.18
C LYS A 30 10.71 25.76 -1.90
N GLU A 31 11.25 24.63 -2.34
CA GLU A 31 12.67 24.29 -2.25
C GLU A 31 13.55 25.00 -3.30
N GLY A 32 12.94 25.79 -4.19
CA GLY A 32 13.64 26.61 -5.18
C GLY A 32 13.83 25.94 -6.55
N TYR A 33 13.16 24.82 -6.80
CA TYR A 33 13.16 24.22 -8.13
C TYR A 33 12.40 25.11 -9.13
N PRO A 34 12.85 25.18 -10.41
CA PRO A 34 12.09 25.88 -11.45
C PRO A 34 10.68 25.32 -11.58
N LEU A 35 9.69 26.19 -11.75
CA LEU A 35 8.28 25.78 -11.87
C LEU A 35 8.07 24.74 -12.97
N ALA A 36 8.67 24.94 -14.13
CA ALA A 36 8.61 24.01 -15.25
C ALA A 36 9.15 22.62 -14.90
N TYR A 37 10.25 22.54 -14.15
CA TYR A 37 10.80 21.27 -13.66
C TYR A 37 9.84 20.60 -12.69
N ALA A 38 9.28 21.35 -11.73
CA ALA A 38 8.34 20.82 -10.75
C ALA A 38 7.02 20.31 -11.39
N GLU A 39 6.49 21.03 -12.37
CA GLU A 39 5.33 20.60 -13.17
C GLU A 39 5.64 19.35 -13.98
N GLY A 40 6.78 19.33 -14.67
CA GLY A 40 7.24 18.15 -15.40
C GLY A 40 7.36 16.95 -14.47
N PHE A 41 7.98 17.13 -13.30
CA PHE A 41 8.16 16.08 -12.31
C PHE A 41 6.84 15.50 -11.80
N ASP A 42 5.84 16.35 -11.54
CA ASP A 42 4.50 15.92 -11.12
C ASP A 42 3.81 15.06 -12.20
N ASP A 43 3.79 15.53 -13.45
CA ASP A 43 3.25 14.79 -14.59
C ASP A 43 4.01 13.48 -14.86
N GLY A 44 5.34 13.54 -14.72
CA GLY A 44 6.23 12.40 -14.81
C GLY A 44 5.90 11.36 -13.75
N CYS A 45 5.70 11.78 -12.50
CA CYS A 45 5.43 10.87 -11.38
C CYS A 45 4.08 10.15 -11.54
N HIS A 46 3.02 10.85 -11.94
CA HIS A 46 1.74 10.21 -12.27
C HIS A 46 1.91 9.17 -13.39
N SER A 47 2.66 9.50 -14.44
CA SER A 47 2.97 8.58 -15.54
C SER A 47 3.79 7.38 -15.09
N GLY A 48 4.79 7.59 -14.23
CA GLY A 48 5.65 6.56 -13.68
C GLY A 48 4.87 5.62 -12.76
N ASN A 49 4.04 6.15 -11.86
CA ASN A 49 3.14 5.35 -11.04
C ASN A 49 2.21 4.49 -11.90
N LYS A 50 1.65 5.06 -12.97
CA LYS A 50 0.83 4.30 -13.91
C LYS A 50 1.62 3.17 -14.57
N ALA A 51 2.84 3.43 -15.03
CA ALA A 51 3.72 2.42 -15.62
C ALA A 51 4.10 1.31 -14.62
N GLY A 52 4.40 1.67 -13.37
CA GLY A 52 4.67 0.74 -12.27
C GLY A 52 3.43 -0.02 -11.77
N GLY A 53 2.26 0.22 -12.37
CA GLY A 53 1.04 -0.54 -12.16
C GLY A 53 0.06 0.04 -11.13
N SER A 54 0.18 1.32 -10.77
CA SER A 54 -0.85 2.00 -9.99
C SER A 54 -2.21 1.93 -10.69
N LEU A 55 -3.25 1.61 -9.91
CA LEU A 55 -4.64 1.56 -10.38
C LEU A 55 -5.29 2.94 -10.41
N PHE A 56 -4.73 3.91 -9.68
CA PHE A 56 -5.35 5.22 -9.45
C PHE A 56 -4.65 6.35 -10.22
N ASP A 57 -3.46 6.09 -10.77
CA ASP A 57 -2.73 7.06 -11.58
C ASP A 57 -3.05 6.93 -13.07
N GLU A 58 -2.78 8.02 -13.77
CA GLU A 58 -2.94 8.15 -15.22
C GLU A 58 -1.64 8.66 -15.85
N PHE A 59 -1.45 8.35 -17.13
CA PHE A 59 -0.33 8.87 -17.88
C PHE A 59 -0.57 10.34 -18.24
N ARG A 60 0.35 11.22 -17.83
CA ARG A 60 0.32 12.67 -18.08
C ARG A 60 1.61 13.12 -18.75
N LYS A 61 1.50 13.69 -19.94
CA LYS A 61 2.64 14.28 -20.64
C LYS A 61 2.20 15.35 -21.63
N ASP A 62 2.56 16.60 -21.35
CA ASP A 62 2.53 17.66 -22.35
C ASP A 62 3.68 17.45 -23.36
N VAL A 63 3.35 16.84 -24.50
CA VAL A 63 4.33 16.51 -25.56
C VAL A 63 4.96 17.75 -26.17
N PRO A 64 4.20 18.81 -26.55
CA PRO A 64 4.79 20.06 -27.00
C PRO A 64 5.80 20.65 -26.01
N ARG A 65 5.46 20.75 -24.72
CA ARG A 65 6.38 21.25 -23.69
C ARG A 65 7.59 20.36 -23.53
N PHE A 66 7.41 19.04 -23.49
CA PHE A 66 8.51 18.07 -23.42
C PHE A 66 9.53 18.27 -24.55
N SER A 67 9.08 18.68 -25.74
CA SER A 67 9.98 18.90 -26.89
C SER A 67 10.69 20.27 -26.89
N ARG A 68 10.16 21.27 -26.19
CA ARG A 68 10.61 22.68 -26.31
C ARG A 68 11.18 23.26 -25.02
N GLU A 69 10.76 22.74 -23.88
CA GLU A 69 11.10 23.24 -22.55
C GLU A 69 11.95 22.21 -21.82
N ARG A 70 13.25 22.50 -21.72
CA ARG A 70 14.24 21.54 -21.20
C ARG A 70 13.96 21.16 -19.75
N GLU A 71 13.56 22.13 -18.93
CA GLU A 71 13.27 21.96 -17.51
C GLU A 71 12.09 21.02 -17.31
N TYR A 72 11.00 21.22 -18.05
CA TYR A 72 9.84 20.33 -18.02
C TYR A 72 10.21 18.92 -18.49
N ALA A 73 10.96 18.80 -19.59
CA ALA A 73 11.37 17.49 -20.12
C ALA A 73 12.25 16.71 -19.13
N GLN A 74 13.16 17.41 -18.46
CA GLN A 74 14.01 16.84 -17.43
C GLN A 74 13.18 16.41 -16.21
N GLY A 75 12.34 17.31 -15.68
CA GLY A 75 11.45 17.00 -14.55
C GLY A 75 10.58 15.78 -14.84
N TRP A 76 9.95 15.74 -16.01
CA TRP A 76 9.10 14.62 -16.43
C TRP A 76 9.86 13.31 -16.47
N SER A 77 11.06 13.32 -17.04
CA SER A 77 11.87 12.09 -17.16
C SER A 77 12.37 11.61 -15.80
N ASP A 78 12.71 12.53 -14.90
CA ASP A 78 13.17 12.22 -13.54
C ASP A 78 12.02 11.66 -12.69
N GLY A 79 10.88 12.37 -12.66
CA GLY A 79 9.68 11.95 -11.95
C GLY A 79 9.14 10.60 -12.44
N PHE A 80 9.13 10.37 -13.76
CA PHE A 80 8.73 9.10 -14.34
C PHE A 80 9.55 7.94 -13.79
N ARG A 81 10.88 7.99 -13.93
CA ARG A 81 11.76 6.89 -13.50
C ARG A 81 11.68 6.65 -12.00
N GLN A 82 11.64 7.73 -11.22
CA GLN A 82 11.61 7.65 -9.77
C GLN A 82 10.32 6.97 -9.29
N CYS A 83 9.17 7.45 -9.75
CA CYS A 83 7.88 6.95 -9.28
C CYS A 83 7.52 5.58 -9.85
N GLU A 84 7.92 5.26 -11.10
CA GLU A 84 7.84 3.90 -11.65
C GLU A 84 8.59 2.91 -10.76
N SER A 85 9.86 3.18 -10.49
CA SER A 85 10.70 2.29 -9.67
C SER A 85 10.14 2.09 -8.26
N GLN A 86 9.64 3.16 -7.63
CA GLN A 86 9.04 3.09 -6.30
C GLN A 86 7.74 2.28 -6.31
N GLN A 87 6.90 2.48 -7.32
CA GLN A 87 5.63 1.78 -7.45
C GLN A 87 5.87 0.29 -7.72
N GLU A 88 6.79 -0.07 -8.63
CA GLU A 88 7.17 -1.47 -8.88
C GLU A 88 7.72 -2.16 -7.62
N ALA A 89 8.59 -1.46 -6.87
CA ALA A 89 9.13 -1.97 -5.61
C ALA A 89 8.01 -2.24 -4.59
N THR A 90 7.04 -1.33 -4.48
CA THR A 90 5.88 -1.48 -3.61
C THR A 90 5.03 -2.68 -4.03
N GLN A 91 4.73 -2.81 -5.32
CA GLN A 91 3.98 -3.97 -5.84
C GLN A 91 4.71 -5.29 -5.58
N ARG A 92 6.02 -5.31 -5.75
CA ARG A 92 6.85 -6.49 -5.46
C ARG A 92 6.77 -6.87 -3.98
N GLN A 93 6.91 -5.90 -3.08
CA GLN A 93 6.81 -6.14 -1.64
C GLN A 93 5.43 -6.66 -1.25
N MET A 94 4.36 -6.10 -1.82
CA MET A 94 2.99 -6.55 -1.59
C MET A 94 2.80 -8.01 -2.04
N ARG A 95 3.29 -8.37 -3.23
CA ARG A 95 3.23 -9.75 -3.73
C ARG A 95 3.93 -10.73 -2.79
N ILE A 96 5.15 -10.40 -2.37
CA ILE A 96 5.93 -11.22 -1.43
C ILE A 96 5.20 -11.35 -0.10
N ALA A 97 4.59 -10.28 0.41
CA ALA A 97 3.83 -10.31 1.66
C ALA A 97 2.62 -11.26 1.56
N VAL A 98 1.86 -11.18 0.46
CA VAL A 98 0.71 -12.07 0.21
C VAL A 98 1.16 -13.53 0.07
N GLU A 99 2.24 -13.80 -0.66
CA GLU A 99 2.78 -15.15 -0.80
C GLU A 99 3.25 -15.72 0.54
N LYS A 100 3.95 -14.92 1.36
CA LYS A 100 4.35 -15.32 2.71
C LYS A 100 3.15 -15.64 3.60
N GLN A 101 2.09 -14.84 3.52
CA GLN A 101 0.86 -15.09 4.26
C GLN A 101 0.24 -16.42 3.83
N LYS A 102 0.11 -16.67 2.53
CA LYS A 102 -0.42 -17.95 2.00
C LYS A 102 0.40 -19.15 2.47
N LEU A 103 1.73 -19.06 2.44
CA LEU A 103 2.61 -20.13 2.93
C LEU A 103 2.44 -20.38 4.43
N ALA A 104 2.29 -19.32 5.23
CA ALA A 104 2.05 -19.45 6.67
C ALA A 104 0.68 -20.10 6.97
N GLU A 105 -0.35 -19.72 6.22
CA GLU A 105 -1.68 -20.33 6.31
C GLU A 105 -1.67 -21.80 5.89
N GLN A 106 -0.98 -22.13 4.80
CA GLN A 106 -0.81 -23.50 4.33
C GLN A 106 -0.10 -24.37 5.38
N ARG A 107 0.99 -23.89 5.97
CA ARG A 107 1.69 -24.61 7.05
C ARG A 107 0.77 -24.91 8.23
N LYS A 108 0.03 -23.90 8.71
CA LYS A 108 -0.94 -24.09 9.80
C LYS A 108 -2.05 -25.09 9.44
N SER A 109 -2.53 -25.07 8.19
CA SER A 109 -3.54 -26.03 7.74
C SER A 109 -2.99 -27.46 7.67
N SER A 110 -1.73 -27.63 7.24
CA SER A 110 -1.04 -28.91 7.18
C SER A 110 -0.82 -29.47 8.57
N GLU A 111 -0.30 -28.66 9.51
CA GLU A 111 -0.10 -29.03 10.91
C GLU A 111 -1.42 -29.45 11.57
N ARG A 112 -2.50 -28.70 11.32
CA ARG A 112 -3.83 -29.03 11.83
C ARG A 112 -4.36 -30.34 11.25
N ALA A 113 -4.19 -30.57 9.95
CA ALA A 113 -4.60 -31.82 9.32
C ALA A 113 -3.83 -33.02 9.90
N GLU A 114 -2.51 -32.89 10.08
CA GLU A 114 -1.68 -33.90 10.72
C GLU A 114 -2.14 -34.19 12.15
N GLN A 115 -2.41 -33.16 12.95
CA GLN A 115 -2.93 -33.32 14.30
C GLN A 115 -4.23 -34.11 14.32
N TYR A 116 -5.20 -33.79 13.46
CA TYR A 116 -6.45 -34.54 13.37
C TYR A 116 -6.22 -36.01 12.97
N HIS A 117 -5.26 -36.28 12.09
CA HIS A 117 -4.89 -37.64 11.72
C HIS A 117 -4.31 -38.43 12.91
N LEU A 118 -3.42 -37.81 13.69
CA LEU A 118 -2.85 -38.40 14.89
C LEU A 118 -3.91 -38.66 15.97
N GLU A 119 -4.77 -37.69 16.27
CA GLU A 119 -5.88 -37.85 17.22
C GLU A 119 -6.77 -39.04 16.85
N ARG A 120 -7.11 -39.18 15.56
CA ARG A 120 -7.92 -40.31 15.08
C ARG A 120 -7.19 -41.65 15.21
N GLN A 121 -5.88 -41.68 15.03
CA GLN A 121 -5.08 -42.90 15.23
C GLN A 121 -5.04 -43.31 16.71
N VAL A 122 -4.85 -42.35 17.61
CA VAL A 122 -4.86 -42.58 19.06
C VAL A 122 -6.22 -43.12 19.52
N LEU A 123 -7.32 -42.51 19.08
CA LEU A 123 -8.68 -42.96 19.45
C LEU A 123 -8.99 -44.39 19.01
N LYS A 124 -8.47 -44.84 17.86
CA LYS A 124 -8.64 -46.23 17.39
C LYS A 124 -7.94 -47.27 18.28
N GLY A 125 -6.90 -46.86 19.00
CA GLY A 125 -6.15 -47.74 19.90
C GLY A 125 -6.78 -47.91 21.29
N ILE A 126 -7.85 -47.19 21.61
CA ILE A 126 -8.53 -47.26 22.90
C ILE A 126 -9.63 -48.32 22.83
N ASP A 127 -9.56 -49.34 23.69
CA ASP A 127 -10.60 -50.35 23.84
C ASP A 127 -11.85 -49.72 24.50
N THR A 128 -12.90 -49.50 23.70
CA THR A 128 -14.16 -48.92 24.17
C THR A 128 -15.18 -49.96 24.63
N SER A 129 -14.87 -51.26 24.55
CA SER A 129 -15.81 -52.33 24.90
C SER A 129 -16.28 -52.29 26.36
N GLY A 130 -15.46 -51.73 27.26
CA GLY A 130 -15.85 -51.52 28.67
C GLY A 130 -16.88 -50.41 28.90
N LEU A 131 -17.06 -49.49 27.94
CA LEU A 131 -18.04 -48.38 28.04
C LEU A 131 -19.44 -48.78 27.57
N GLU A 132 -19.58 -49.88 26.82
CA GLU A 132 -20.87 -50.36 26.32
C GLU A 132 -21.78 -50.92 27.44
N GLY A 133 -21.21 -51.24 28.60
CA GLY A 133 -21.92 -51.76 29.77
C GLY A 133 -22.47 -50.71 30.74
N LEU A 134 -22.20 -49.42 30.52
CA LEU A 134 -22.76 -48.32 31.31
C LEU A 134 -24.14 -47.93 30.75
N LYS A 135 -25.18 -48.63 31.22
CA LYS A 135 -26.59 -48.20 31.14
C LYS A 135 -27.15 -47.99 32.53
#